data_AF-A0A537YHU8-F1
#
_entry.id   AF-A0A537YHU8-F1
#
_cell.length_a   1.000
_cell.length_b   1.000
_cell.length_c   1.000
_cell.angle_alpha   90.00
_cell.angle_beta   90.00
_cell.angle_gamma   90.00
#
_symmetry.space_group_name_H-M   'P 1'
#
loop_
_entity.id
_entity.type
_entity.pdbx_description
1 polymer ?
#
loop_
_entity_poly.entity_id
_entity_poly.type
_entity_poly.pdbx_seq_one_letter_code
_entity_poly.pdbx_strand_id
1 'polypeptide(L)'
;MGDRPWCVMNQRHPTRTVTDARGYEVELDQGIADLVLACWDADIRTLQCCEDYHGLGYAWLVLAAPADLARLLAVVSEHDPDESALFWRLTDHDADAPDTITPEAPGQWRYRLLATLDATQDGTGSPAACRSWGFVVSVEFPTSDIPFVTERLGSAADHRS
;
A
#
# COMPACT_ATOMS: atom_id res chain seq x y z
N MET A 1 27.84 22.01 -16.61
CA MET A 1 27.80 21.65 -15.17
C MET A 1 26.62 20.70 -15.05
N GLY A 2 26.89 19.43 -14.74
CA GLY A 2 26.12 18.29 -15.26
C GLY A 2 24.68 18.16 -14.77
N ASP A 3 23.79 17.98 -15.74
CA ASP A 3 22.46 17.39 -15.58
C ASP A 3 22.61 16.03 -14.91
N ARG A 4 22.11 15.91 -13.68
CA ARG A 4 21.81 14.59 -13.09
C ARG A 4 20.38 14.26 -13.49
N PRO A 5 20.12 13.15 -14.20
CA PRO A 5 18.76 12.74 -14.50
C PRO A 5 18.07 12.35 -13.19
N TRP A 6 16.94 12.99 -12.92
CA TRP A 6 16.00 12.60 -11.88
C TRP A 6 15.52 11.18 -12.18
N CYS A 7 15.59 10.30 -11.16
CA CYS A 7 15.06 8.94 -11.10
C CYS A 7 14.75 8.25 -12.44
N VAL A 8 15.65 7.39 -12.89
CA VAL A 8 15.34 6.42 -13.95
C VAL A 8 14.31 5.42 -13.39
N MET A 9 13.01 5.63 -13.66
CA MET A 9 11.98 4.60 -13.52
C MET A 9 12.31 3.46 -14.48
N ASN A 10 12.99 2.40 -14.01
CA ASN A 10 13.47 1.33 -14.90
C ASN A 10 13.32 -0.09 -14.32
N GLN A 11 12.28 -0.35 -13.53
CA GLN A 11 11.78 -1.73 -13.44
C GLN A 11 10.31 -1.71 -13.82
N ARG A 12 10.04 -2.01 -15.09
CA ARG A 12 8.71 -2.45 -15.50
C ARG A 12 8.58 -3.89 -15.02
N HIS A 13 7.86 -4.07 -13.93
CA HIS A 13 7.45 -5.38 -13.47
C HIS A 13 6.51 -6.02 -14.51
N PRO A 14 6.51 -7.35 -14.68
CA PRO A 14 5.45 -8.03 -15.41
C PRO A 14 4.09 -7.65 -14.81
N THR A 15 3.11 -7.31 -15.65
CA THR A 15 1.77 -6.95 -15.19
C THR A 15 0.77 -8.08 -15.44
N ARG A 16 -0.25 -8.14 -14.59
CA ARG A 16 -1.43 -8.98 -14.75
C ARG A 16 -2.66 -8.07 -14.84
N THR A 17 -3.46 -8.26 -15.89
CA THR A 17 -4.78 -7.62 -15.98
C THR A 17 -5.79 -8.38 -15.14
N VAL A 18 -6.54 -7.66 -14.32
CA VAL A 18 -7.66 -8.17 -13.50
C VAL A 18 -8.89 -7.32 -13.73
N THR A 19 -10.06 -7.85 -13.42
CA THR A 19 -11.32 -7.09 -13.45
C THR A 19 -11.76 -6.78 -12.04
N ASP A 20 -12.00 -5.50 -11.73
CA ASP A 20 -12.50 -5.09 -10.41
C ASP A 20 -14.00 -5.42 -10.22
N ALA A 21 -14.52 -5.24 -9.01
CA ALA A 21 -15.94 -5.49 -8.70
C ALA A 21 -16.93 -4.61 -9.49
N ARG A 22 -16.45 -3.54 -10.13
CA ARG A 22 -17.24 -2.63 -10.96
C ARG A 22 -17.15 -2.98 -12.46
N GLY A 23 -16.38 -4.00 -12.82
CA GLY A 23 -16.20 -4.45 -14.20
C GLY A 23 -15.11 -3.73 -14.98
N TYR A 24 -14.24 -2.93 -14.33
CA TYR A 24 -13.13 -2.26 -14.99
C TYR A 24 -11.90 -3.16 -15.05
N GLU A 25 -11.19 -3.13 -16.18
CA GLU A 25 -9.88 -3.75 -16.30
C GLU A 25 -8.81 -2.89 -15.62
N VAL A 26 -8.01 -3.51 -14.76
CA VAL A 26 -6.92 -2.89 -14.00
C VAL A 26 -5.66 -3.70 -14.24
N GLU A 27 -4.55 -3.03 -14.56
CA GLU A 27 -3.23 -3.66 -14.63
C GLU A 27 -2.52 -3.55 -13.28
N LEU A 28 -2.06 -4.68 -12.75
CA LEU A 28 -1.34 -4.78 -11.48
C LEU A 28 0.03 -5.42 -11.69
N ASP A 29 1.03 -5.06 -10.88
CA ASP A 29 2.29 -5.79 -10.83
C ASP A 29 2.02 -7.26 -10.44
N GLN A 30 2.57 -8.21 -11.19
CA GLN A 30 2.22 -9.63 -11.07
C GLN A 30 2.51 -10.18 -9.67
N GLY A 31 3.60 -9.77 -9.02
CA GLY A 31 4.01 -10.24 -7.71
C GLY A 31 3.19 -9.69 -6.54
N ILE A 32 2.42 -8.62 -6.75
CA ILE A 32 1.51 -8.06 -5.72
C ILE A 32 0.03 -8.24 -6.09
N ALA A 33 -0.28 -8.73 -7.29
CA ALA A 33 -1.65 -8.84 -7.78
C ALA A 33 -2.58 -9.63 -6.85
N ASP A 34 -2.14 -10.81 -6.37
CA ASP A 34 -2.96 -11.65 -5.49
C ASP A 34 -3.21 -10.99 -4.12
N LEU A 35 -2.24 -10.22 -3.61
CA LEU A 35 -2.42 -9.41 -2.41
C LEU A 35 -3.48 -8.32 -2.62
N VAL A 36 -3.43 -7.62 -3.75
CA VAL A 36 -4.39 -6.56 -4.06
C VAL A 36 -5.80 -7.12 -4.21
N LEU A 37 -5.95 -8.28 -4.86
CA LEU A 37 -7.22 -8.99 -4.97
C LEU A 37 -7.74 -9.41 -3.58
N ALA A 38 -6.88 -9.99 -2.73
CA ALA A 38 -7.25 -10.36 -1.36
C ALA A 38 -7.65 -9.15 -0.51
N CYS A 39 -7.03 -7.98 -0.72
CA CYS A 39 -7.48 -6.73 -0.12
C CYS A 39 -8.92 -6.38 -0.56
N TRP A 40 -9.20 -6.43 -1.86
CA TRP A 40 -10.53 -6.10 -2.39
C TRP A 40 -11.61 -7.05 -1.87
N ASP A 41 -11.33 -8.35 -1.82
CA ASP A 41 -12.24 -9.36 -1.25
C ASP A 41 -12.51 -9.12 0.24
N ALA A 42 -11.54 -8.55 0.96
CA ALA A 42 -11.67 -8.17 2.37
C ALA A 42 -12.32 -6.78 2.60
N ASP A 43 -12.85 -6.13 1.55
CA ASP A 43 -13.37 -4.75 1.56
C ASP A 43 -12.30 -3.72 1.99
N ILE A 44 -11.05 -3.93 1.54
CA ILE A 44 -9.93 -3.00 1.74
C ILE A 44 -9.63 -2.33 0.40
N ARG A 45 -9.86 -1.02 0.33
CA ARG A 45 -9.73 -0.26 -0.92
C ARG A 45 -8.29 0.20 -1.14
N THR A 46 -7.70 -0.21 -2.25
CA THR A 46 -6.38 0.24 -2.72
C THR A 46 -6.53 1.28 -3.84
N LEU A 47 -5.64 2.27 -3.87
CA LEU A 47 -5.60 3.35 -4.86
C LEU A 47 -4.37 3.25 -5.77
N GLN A 48 -3.22 2.89 -5.19
CA GLN A 48 -1.96 2.66 -5.90
C GLN A 48 -1.22 1.51 -5.23
N CYS A 49 -0.43 0.77 -6.00
CA CYS A 49 0.38 -0.32 -5.48
C CYS A 49 1.65 -0.51 -6.31
N CYS A 50 2.70 -1.07 -5.71
CA CYS A 50 3.93 -1.47 -6.39
C CYS A 50 4.54 -2.70 -5.70
N GLU A 51 5.01 -3.68 -6.47
CA GLU A 51 5.63 -4.89 -5.92
C GLU A 51 7.03 -4.67 -5.35
N ASP A 52 7.79 -3.71 -5.88
CA ASP A 52 9.13 -3.36 -5.40
C ASP A 52 9.35 -1.85 -5.46
N TYR A 53 8.93 -1.18 -4.40
CA TYR A 53 8.97 0.27 -4.28
C TYR A 53 10.42 0.77 -4.30
N HIS A 54 10.79 1.39 -5.43
CA HIS A 54 12.14 1.89 -5.75
C HIS A 54 13.26 0.84 -5.77
N GLY A 55 12.94 -0.45 -5.94
CA GLY A 55 13.97 -1.50 -5.95
C GLY A 55 14.55 -1.80 -4.57
N LEU A 56 13.79 -1.55 -3.50
CA LEU A 56 14.23 -1.61 -2.12
C LEU A 56 13.84 -2.91 -1.41
N GLY A 57 13.13 -3.82 -2.09
CA GLY A 57 12.59 -5.03 -1.48
C GLY A 57 11.37 -4.76 -0.60
N TYR A 58 10.61 -3.72 -0.91
CA TYR A 58 9.39 -3.33 -0.19
C TYR A 58 8.18 -3.32 -1.12
N ALA A 59 7.12 -4.00 -0.70
CA ALA A 59 5.80 -3.80 -1.25
C ALA A 59 5.25 -2.44 -0.79
N TRP A 60 4.51 -1.76 -1.66
CA TRP A 60 3.87 -0.49 -1.35
C TRP A 60 2.40 -0.52 -1.73
N LEU A 61 1.54 -0.07 -0.80
CA LEU A 61 0.11 0.11 -1.00
C LEU A 61 -0.29 1.53 -0.58
N VAL A 62 -1.13 2.18 -1.39
CA VAL A 62 -1.87 3.37 -0.98
C VAL A 62 -3.31 2.97 -0.75
N LEU A 63 -3.78 3.10 0.48
CA LEU A 63 -5.15 2.76 0.90
C LEU A 63 -6.04 4.00 0.87
N ALA A 64 -7.30 3.80 0.50
CA ALA A 64 -8.24 4.89 0.27
C ALA A 64 -8.66 5.64 1.56
N ALA A 65 -8.56 5.01 2.72
CA ALA A 65 -8.87 5.64 4.01
C ALA A 65 -8.12 4.99 5.19
N PRO A 66 -7.99 5.68 6.33
CA PRO A 66 -7.48 5.09 7.58
C PRO A 66 -8.25 3.85 8.05
N ALA A 67 -9.55 3.75 7.74
CA ALA A 67 -10.35 2.57 8.06
C ALA A 67 -9.88 1.32 7.30
N ASP A 68 -9.38 1.48 6.07
CA ASP A 68 -8.83 0.39 5.26
C ASP A 68 -7.52 -0.14 5.90
N LEU A 69 -6.67 0.75 6.45
CA LEU A 69 -5.49 0.34 7.23
C LEU A 69 -5.89 -0.45 8.48
N ALA A 70 -6.88 0.04 9.24
CA ALA A 70 -7.32 -0.64 10.45
C ALA A 70 -7.82 -2.07 10.17
N ARG A 71 -8.53 -2.27 9.05
CA ARG A 71 -8.97 -3.61 8.59
C ARG A 71 -7.79 -4.49 8.23
N LEU A 72 -6.83 -3.97 7.46
CA LEU A 72 -5.61 -4.69 7.11
C LEU A 72 -4.88 -5.16 8.37
N LEU A 73 -4.61 -4.23 9.29
CA LEU A 73 -3.92 -4.52 10.55
C LEU A 73 -4.69 -5.52 11.40
N ALA A 74 -6.01 -5.43 11.51
CA ALA A 74 -6.80 -6.39 12.27
C ALA A 74 -6.63 -7.83 11.76
N VAL A 75 -6.51 -8.02 10.44
CA VAL A 75 -6.30 -9.34 9.83
C VAL A 75 -4.87 -9.83 10.05
N VAL A 76 -3.88 -8.97 9.85
CA VAL A 76 -2.47 -9.38 9.91
C VAL A 76 -1.89 -9.44 11.32
N SER A 77 -2.53 -8.77 12.29
CA SER A 77 -2.12 -8.74 13.70
C SER A 77 -2.82 -9.79 14.58
N GLU A 78 -3.65 -10.67 14.00
CA GLU A 78 -4.28 -11.74 14.77
C GLU A 78 -3.19 -12.62 15.42
N HIS A 79 -3.23 -12.66 16.76
CA HIS A 79 -2.16 -13.03 17.67
C HIS A 79 -1.47 -14.34 17.29
N ASP A 80 -0.16 -14.26 17.10
CA ASP A 80 0.71 -15.41 16.90
C ASP A 80 1.60 -15.56 18.16
N PRO A 81 1.68 -16.75 18.77
CA PRO A 81 2.50 -16.96 19.96
C PRO A 81 4.02 -16.87 19.70
N ASP A 82 4.47 -16.81 18.44
CA ASP A 82 5.88 -16.66 18.09
C ASP A 82 6.33 -15.18 18.13
N GLU A 83 7.40 -14.88 18.89
CA GLU A 83 7.99 -13.53 18.96
C GLU A 83 8.64 -13.06 17.65
N SER A 84 8.89 -13.97 16.70
CA SER A 84 9.33 -13.66 15.34
C SER A 84 8.17 -13.34 14.38
N ALA A 85 6.93 -13.47 14.85
CA ALA A 85 5.75 -13.26 14.02
C ALA A 85 5.62 -11.81 13.54
N LEU A 86 4.92 -11.65 12.41
CA LEU A 86 4.63 -10.35 11.79
C LEU A 86 4.12 -9.33 12.81
N PHE A 87 3.31 -9.75 13.78
CA PHE A 87 2.77 -8.91 14.87
C PHE A 87 3.81 -7.99 15.50
N TRP A 88 4.98 -8.52 15.88
CA TRP A 88 6.01 -7.72 16.56
C TRP A 88 6.65 -6.70 15.62
N ARG A 89 6.78 -7.02 14.33
CA ARG A 89 7.26 -6.11 13.29
C ARG A 89 6.23 -5.05 12.90
N LEU A 90 4.94 -5.27 13.16
CA LEU A 90 3.89 -4.26 13.00
C LEU A 90 3.93 -3.21 14.12
N THR A 91 4.40 -3.59 15.31
CA THR A 91 4.40 -2.75 16.51
C THR A 91 5.74 -2.09 16.84
N ASP A 92 6.83 -2.57 16.24
CA ASP A 92 8.17 -2.00 16.39
C ASP A 92 8.29 -0.70 15.58
N HIS A 93 7.78 0.37 16.16
CA HIS A 93 7.84 1.72 15.61
C HIS A 93 8.99 2.49 16.27
N ASP A 94 10.09 2.67 15.53
CA ASP A 94 11.04 3.73 15.84
C ASP A 94 10.45 5.06 15.32
N ALA A 95 9.85 5.84 16.22
CA ALA A 95 9.26 7.13 15.90
C ALA A 95 10.29 8.18 15.43
N ASP A 96 11.58 7.93 15.68
CA ASP A 96 12.69 8.79 15.29
C ASP A 96 13.38 8.31 13.99
N ALA A 97 12.93 7.18 13.40
CA ALA A 97 13.47 6.68 12.15
C ALA A 97 13.21 7.66 10.99
N PRO A 98 14.19 7.85 10.08
CA PRO A 98 14.02 8.74 8.94
C PRO A 98 12.87 8.28 8.04
N ASP A 99 12.10 9.26 7.54
CA ASP A 99 10.93 9.04 6.66
C ASP A 99 11.25 8.24 5.39
N THR A 100 12.52 8.18 4.98
CA THR A 100 12.98 7.44 3.81
C THR A 100 13.24 5.97 4.12
N ILE A 101 12.83 5.06 3.22
CA ILE A 101 13.28 3.67 3.23
C ILE A 101 14.80 3.67 3.02
N THR A 102 15.53 3.35 4.07
CA THR A 102 16.97 3.11 4.00
C THR A 102 17.20 1.61 4.01
N PRO A 103 18.24 1.11 3.31
CA PRO A 103 18.66 -0.29 3.41
C PRO A 103 19.00 -0.76 4.84
N GLU A 104 19.13 0.19 5.78
CA GLU A 104 19.67 0.02 7.13
C GLU A 104 18.61 -0.42 8.16
N ALA A 105 17.31 -0.33 7.82
CA ALA A 105 16.22 -0.86 8.64
C ALA A 105 15.41 -1.93 7.87
N PRO A 106 16.02 -3.08 7.52
CA PRO A 106 15.34 -4.16 6.81
C PRO A 106 14.35 -4.87 7.74
N GLY A 107 13.07 -4.95 7.32
CA GLY A 107 12.10 -5.85 7.96
C GLY A 107 10.90 -5.20 8.63
N GLN A 108 10.90 -3.87 8.82
CA GLN A 108 9.83 -3.15 9.52
C GLN A 108 8.71 -2.70 8.56
N TRP A 109 7.48 -2.73 9.06
CA TRP A 109 6.34 -2.09 8.38
C TRP A 109 6.33 -0.59 8.64
N ARG A 110 5.82 0.19 7.69
CA ARG A 110 5.70 1.64 7.80
C ARG A 110 4.35 2.11 7.33
N TYR A 111 3.81 3.11 8.02
CA TYR A 111 2.51 3.70 7.71
C TYR A 111 2.65 5.22 7.67
N ARG A 112 2.16 5.87 6.61
CA ARG A 112 2.07 7.34 6.54
C ARG A 112 0.65 7.78 6.21
N LEU A 113 0.13 8.73 6.98
CA LEU A 113 -1.10 9.43 6.64
C LEU A 113 -0.77 10.59 5.69
N LEU A 114 -1.30 10.55 4.48
CA LEU A 114 -1.07 11.57 3.46
C LEU A 114 -2.33 12.41 3.30
N ALA A 115 -2.21 13.73 3.48
CA ALA A 115 -3.27 14.67 3.14
C ALA A 115 -3.19 14.98 1.64
N THR A 116 -4.29 14.73 0.91
CA THR A 116 -4.42 15.06 -0.50
C THR A 116 -5.35 16.26 -0.65
N LEU A 117 -4.99 17.18 -1.54
CA LEU A 117 -5.85 18.30 -1.90
C LEU A 117 -6.34 18.05 -3.31
N ASP A 118 -7.65 17.82 -3.45
CA ASP A 118 -8.28 17.81 -4.77
C ASP A 118 -8.67 19.25 -5.10
N ALA A 119 -8.04 19.79 -6.12
CA ALA A 119 -8.33 21.11 -6.65
C ALA A 119 -8.95 20.91 -8.03
N THR A 120 -10.27 20.74 -8.09
CA THR A 120 -10.97 20.78 -9.36
C THR A 120 -10.88 22.21 -9.88
N GLN A 121 -10.16 22.39 -10.98
CA GLN A 121 -10.14 23.65 -11.70
C GLN A 121 -11.45 23.73 -12.49
N ASP A 122 -12.48 24.30 -11.88
CA ASP A 122 -13.70 24.62 -12.59
C ASP A 122 -13.29 25.52 -13.77
N GLY A 123 -13.49 25.06 -15.00
CA GLY A 123 -12.99 25.68 -16.24
C GLY A 123 -13.50 27.11 -16.53
N THR A 124 -14.07 27.77 -15.53
CA THR A 124 -14.65 29.12 -15.56
C THR A 124 -13.69 30.21 -15.05
N GLY A 125 -12.43 29.89 -14.72
CA GLY A 125 -11.44 30.91 -14.34
C GLY A 125 -11.77 31.68 -13.05
N SER A 126 -12.68 31.16 -12.23
CA SER A 126 -13.06 31.74 -10.94
C SER A 126 -12.19 31.14 -9.83
N PRO A 127 -11.59 31.94 -8.91
CA PRO A 127 -10.76 31.43 -7.81
C PRO A 127 -11.51 30.62 -6.74
N ALA A 128 -12.83 30.43 -6.89
CA ALA A 128 -13.63 29.62 -5.98
C ALA A 128 -13.55 28.12 -6.37
N ALA A 129 -12.33 27.59 -6.46
CA ALA A 129 -12.13 26.15 -6.66
C ALA A 129 -12.61 25.40 -5.41
N CYS A 130 -13.49 24.42 -5.59
CA CYS A 130 -13.82 23.47 -4.54
C CYS A 130 -12.52 22.78 -4.09
N ARG A 131 -12.04 23.12 -2.89
CA ARG A 131 -10.86 22.52 -2.27
C ARG A 131 -11.35 21.44 -1.32
N SER A 132 -11.58 20.24 -1.84
CA SER A 132 -11.82 19.10 -0.95
C SER A 132 -10.49 18.51 -0.52
N TRP A 133 -10.34 18.35 0.79
CA TRP A 133 -9.23 17.61 1.38
C TRP A 133 -9.63 16.14 1.49
N GLY A 134 -8.70 15.26 1.13
CA GLY A 134 -8.78 13.83 1.36
C GLY A 134 -7.61 13.37 2.24
N PHE A 135 -7.77 12.19 2.83
CA PHE A 135 -6.69 11.51 3.55
C PHE A 135 -6.57 10.08 3.01
N VAL A 136 -5.37 9.72 2.59
CA VAL A 136 -5.02 8.36 2.17
C VAL A 136 -3.90 7.83 3.06
N VAL A 137 -3.72 6.52 3.08
CA VAL A 137 -2.67 5.89 3.89
C VAL A 137 -1.67 5.18 3.00
N SER A 138 -0.41 5.55 3.10
CA SER A 138 0.70 4.80 2.50
C SER A 138 1.13 3.70 3.46
N VAL A 139 1.21 2.47 2.97
CA VAL A 139 1.70 1.30 3.71
C VAL A 139 2.87 0.71 2.94
N GLU A 140 3.99 0.53 3.62
CA GLU A 140 5.22 -0.04 3.06
C GLU A 140 5.65 -1.20 3.95
N PHE A 141 5.96 -2.35 3.36
CA PHE A 141 6.42 -3.52 4.12
C PHE A 141 7.30 -4.44 3.26
N PRO A 142 8.14 -5.30 3.87
CA PRO A 142 9.04 -6.18 3.12
C PRO A 142 8.29 -7.08 2.13
N THR A 143 8.82 -7.23 0.91
CA THR A 143 8.21 -8.12 -0.11
C THR A 143 8.12 -9.58 0.36
N SER A 144 9.01 -9.99 1.26
CA SER A 144 8.97 -11.30 1.92
C SER A 144 7.67 -11.56 2.69
N ASP A 145 6.95 -10.52 3.09
CA ASP A 145 5.71 -10.65 3.85
C ASP A 145 4.47 -10.78 2.94
N ILE A 146 4.59 -10.51 1.63
CA ILE A 146 3.46 -10.60 0.68
C ILE A 146 2.73 -11.94 0.79
N PRO A 147 3.40 -13.12 0.77
CA PRO A 147 2.69 -14.40 0.83
C PRO A 147 1.87 -14.55 2.11
N PHE A 148 2.45 -14.19 3.27
CA PHE A 148 1.79 -14.30 4.56
C PHE A 148 0.57 -13.37 4.66
N VAL A 149 0.72 -12.10 4.25
CA VAL A 149 -0.37 -11.12 4.26
C VAL A 149 -1.50 -11.58 3.35
N THR A 150 -1.16 -12.06 2.16
CA THR A 150 -2.14 -12.57 1.18
C THR A 150 -2.93 -13.75 1.74
N GLU A 151 -2.25 -14.73 2.36
CA GLU A 151 -2.89 -15.90 2.96
C GLU A 151 -3.86 -15.53 4.10
N ARG A 152 -3.45 -14.60 4.98
CA ARG A 152 -4.29 -14.13 6.09
C ARG A 152 -5.54 -13.41 5.59
N LEU A 153 -5.41 -12.57 4.56
CA LEU A 153 -6.54 -11.88 3.93
C LEU A 153 -7.51 -12.86 3.25
N GLY A 154 -6.99 -13.85 2.52
CA GLY A 154 -7.81 -14.90 1.91
C GLY A 154 -8.59 -15.72 2.95
N SER A 155 -7.92 -16.16 4.00
CA SER A 155 -8.55 -16.93 5.10
C SER A 155 -9.64 -16.12 5.80
N ALA A 156 -9.45 -14.82 6.02
CA ALA A 156 -10.42 -13.94 6.66
C ALA A 156 -11.66 -13.65 5.78
N ALA A 157 -11.57 -13.83 4.46
CA ALA A 157 -12.71 -13.71 3.55
C ALA A 157 -13.59 -14.97 3.59
N ASP A 158 -12.97 -16.16 3.65
CA ASP A 158 -13.68 -17.45 3.70
C ASP A 158 -14.57 -17.59 4.95
N HIS A 159 -14.16 -17.03 6.09
CA HIS A 159 -14.93 -17.09 7.34
C HIS A 159 -16.15 -16.15 7.37
N ARG A 160 -16.33 -15.30 6.35
CA ARG A 160 -17.47 -14.37 6.23
C ARG A 160 -18.54 -14.85 5.25
N SER A 161 -18.31 -15.97 4.56
CA SER A 161 -19.23 -16.63 3.63
C SER A 161 -20.14 -17.64 4.35
#